data_AF-A0AB36CIX8-F1
#
_entry.id   AF-A0AB36CIX8-F1
#
_cell.length_a   1.000
_cell.length_b   1.000
_cell.length_c   1.000
_cell.angle_alpha   90.00
_cell.angle_beta   90.00
_cell.angle_gamma   90.00
#
_symmetry.space_group_name_H-M   'P 1'
#
loop_
_entity.id
_entity.type
_entity.pdbx_description
1 polymer ?
#
loop_
_entity_poly.entity_id
_entity_poly.type
_entity_poly.pdbx_seq_one_letter_code
_entity_poly.pdbx_strand_id
1 'polypeptide(L)'
;MNKSLRAVPALLLTTSLTLCACSVEGKDQVTMSASTKSGISPLGDTNIAMKTSRPNKPAQLLVTDVRLGIHDSFERVVLDLDGNGDPGWFIDYTDKPMQQGSGALVQHDGRTTLNVNIDGTVYPHELNMEDPELHTVSSQGGFISQVISTGTYEGRSQFFICLDETRPYSVQVLEDPKRIVIDILR
;
A
#
# COMPACT_ATOMS: atom_id res chain seq x y z
N MET A 1 -64.28 63.51 40.44
CA MET A 1 -63.41 62.84 41.45
C MET A 1 -63.43 61.35 41.21
N ASN A 2 -62.25 60.80 40.99
CA ASN A 2 -61.93 59.50 40.37
C ASN A 2 -62.09 58.35 41.37
N LYS A 3 -62.44 57.14 40.93
CA LYS A 3 -62.02 55.84 41.53
C LYS A 3 -62.08 54.76 40.42
N SER A 4 -61.00 54.41 39.72
CA SER A 4 -59.79 53.63 40.11
C SER A 4 -60.04 52.13 40.32
N LEU A 5 -59.32 51.34 39.51
CA LEU A 5 -59.19 49.88 39.50
C LEU A 5 -58.36 49.36 40.70
N ARG A 6 -58.62 48.10 41.08
CA ARG A 6 -57.74 47.13 41.77
C ARG A 6 -57.69 45.88 40.85
N ALA A 7 -56.68 45.00 40.74
CA ALA A 7 -55.55 44.59 41.58
C ALA A 7 -54.51 43.84 40.66
N VAL A 8 -53.17 43.99 40.79
CA VAL A 8 -52.17 43.17 41.58
C VAL A 8 -51.62 41.95 40.79
N PRO A 9 -50.38 41.41 41.00
CA PRO A 9 -49.02 41.98 41.14
C PRO A 9 -47.97 41.25 40.24
N ALA A 10 -46.70 41.68 40.21
CA ALA A 10 -45.54 40.76 40.15
C ALA A 10 -44.21 41.53 40.32
N LEU A 11 -43.30 40.88 41.04
CA LEU A 11 -42.11 41.39 41.72
C LEU A 11 -40.87 41.43 40.80
N LEU A 12 -40.02 42.45 40.99
CA LEU A 12 -38.69 42.64 40.37
C LEU A 12 -37.66 41.60 40.85
N LEU A 13 -36.64 41.30 40.03
CA LEU A 13 -35.25 41.70 40.31
C LEU A 13 -34.32 41.46 39.10
N THR A 14 -33.64 42.52 38.69
CA THR A 14 -32.56 42.56 37.69
C THR A 14 -31.20 42.36 38.34
N THR A 15 -30.31 41.58 37.74
CA THR A 15 -28.85 41.73 37.92
C THR A 15 -28.12 41.37 36.62
N SER A 16 -27.36 42.34 36.10
CA SER A 16 -26.44 42.20 34.96
C SER A 16 -25.04 41.83 35.46
N LEU A 17 -24.30 41.01 34.70
CA LEU A 17 -22.83 40.92 34.80
C LEU A 17 -22.21 40.54 33.43
N THR A 18 -20.95 40.90 33.26
CA THR A 18 -20.32 41.41 32.03
C THR A 18 -19.30 40.44 31.39
N LEU A 19 -19.14 40.53 30.05
CA LEU A 19 -18.11 40.07 29.08
C LEU A 19 -17.15 38.90 29.37
N CYS A 20 -16.98 38.04 28.35
CA CYS A 20 -15.66 37.75 27.76
C CYS A 20 -15.80 37.37 26.27
N ALA A 21 -14.95 37.94 25.41
CA ALA A 21 -14.89 37.69 23.97
C ALA A 21 -13.63 36.88 23.63
N CYS A 22 -13.73 35.89 22.75
CA CYS A 22 -12.63 35.38 21.93
C CYS A 22 -13.19 34.95 20.57
N SER A 23 -12.77 35.64 19.51
CA SER A 23 -12.98 35.24 18.12
C SER A 23 -12.16 34.00 17.77
N VAL A 24 -12.73 33.08 17.00
CA VAL A 24 -11.96 32.16 16.14
C VAL A 24 -12.64 32.13 14.78
N GLU A 25 -11.96 32.71 13.79
CA GLU A 25 -12.17 32.46 12.36
C GLU A 25 -11.82 31.01 12.04
N GLY A 26 -12.70 30.32 11.32
CA GLY A 26 -12.45 28.99 10.78
C GLY A 26 -13.04 28.87 9.37
N LYS A 27 -12.16 28.96 8.37
CA LYS A 27 -12.41 28.74 6.95
C LYS A 27 -12.77 27.28 6.65
N ASP A 28 -13.63 27.11 5.64
CA ASP A 28 -13.73 25.95 4.75
C ASP A 28 -13.88 24.57 5.40
N GLN A 29 -15.10 24.25 5.84
CA GLN A 29 -15.55 22.85 5.93
C GLN A 29 -15.88 22.37 4.52
N VAL A 30 -14.88 21.86 3.81
CA VAL A 30 -15.08 21.05 2.61
C VAL A 30 -15.81 19.78 3.04
N THR A 31 -17.07 19.67 2.62
CA THR A 31 -17.89 18.46 2.72
C THR A 31 -17.18 17.30 2.00
N MET A 32 -16.47 16.46 2.74
CA MET A 32 -15.97 15.19 2.23
C MET A 32 -17.17 14.25 2.06
N SER A 33 -17.79 14.27 0.89
CA SER A 33 -18.66 13.17 0.45
C SER A 33 -17.79 11.97 0.12
N ALA A 34 -17.47 11.17 1.13
CA ALA A 34 -16.93 9.84 0.90
C ALA A 34 -18.07 8.93 0.41
N SER A 35 -18.21 8.81 -0.90
CA SER A 35 -19.01 7.75 -1.51
C SER A 35 -18.25 6.44 -1.36
N THR A 36 -18.53 5.70 -0.29
CA THR A 36 -17.97 4.36 -0.08
C THR A 36 -18.81 3.35 -0.86
N LYS A 37 -18.43 3.10 -2.11
CA LYS A 37 -18.74 1.82 -2.74
C LYS A 37 -17.91 0.78 -1.97
N SER A 38 -18.55 -0.23 -1.35
CA SER A 38 -17.84 -1.33 -0.67
C SER A 38 -16.91 -2.02 -1.66
N GLY A 39 -15.65 -1.59 -1.69
CA GLY A 39 -14.59 -2.09 -2.53
C GLY A 39 -13.30 -2.12 -1.72
N ILE A 40 -12.47 -3.12 -1.98
CA ILE A 40 -11.10 -3.17 -1.48
C ILE A 40 -10.37 -1.95 -2.06
N SER A 41 -9.60 -1.24 -1.24
CA SER A 41 -8.77 -0.10 -1.67
C SER A 41 -7.31 -0.50 -1.81
N PRO A 42 -6.53 0.19 -2.66
CA PRO A 42 -5.08 0.04 -2.66
C PRO A 42 -4.50 0.47 -1.30
N LEU A 43 -3.39 -0.14 -0.90
CA LEU A 43 -2.71 0.10 0.36
C LEU A 43 -1.54 1.06 0.17
N GLY A 44 -1.41 2.04 1.07
CA GLY A 44 -0.28 2.98 1.07
C GLY A 44 -0.30 4.02 -0.06
N ASP A 45 0.73 4.88 -0.07
CA ASP A 45 0.81 5.98 -1.02
C ASP A 45 1.41 5.55 -2.37
N THR A 46 0.67 5.86 -3.43
CA THR A 46 1.00 5.45 -4.80
C THR A 46 1.68 6.56 -5.58
N ASN A 47 2.79 6.23 -6.24
CA ASN A 47 3.45 7.10 -7.23
C ASN A 47 4.38 6.25 -8.11
N ILE A 48 4.99 6.85 -9.14
CA ILE A 48 5.89 6.15 -10.06
C ILE A 48 7.35 6.11 -9.58
N ALA A 49 7.68 6.80 -8.49
CA ALA A 49 9.06 6.88 -8.03
C ALA A 49 9.53 5.53 -7.46
N MET A 50 10.83 5.28 -7.59
CA MET A 50 11.52 4.16 -6.96
C MET A 50 11.18 4.07 -5.47
N LYS A 51 10.91 2.85 -5.00
CA LYS A 51 10.66 2.56 -3.59
C LYS A 51 11.78 1.71 -3.02
N THR A 52 12.32 2.15 -1.89
CA THR A 52 13.33 1.39 -1.16
C THR A 52 13.01 1.34 0.33
N SER A 53 13.26 0.17 0.90
CA SER A 53 13.29 -0.05 2.35
C SER A 53 14.47 -0.96 2.66
N ARG A 54 15.23 -0.65 3.72
CA ARG A 54 16.32 -1.52 4.16
C ARG A 54 15.81 -2.43 5.28
N PRO A 55 16.06 -3.75 5.22
CA PRO A 55 15.65 -4.64 6.30
C PRO A 55 16.53 -4.41 7.53
N ASN A 56 15.96 -4.58 8.71
CA ASN A 56 16.74 -4.78 9.93
C ASN A 56 17.47 -6.13 9.84
N LYS A 57 18.76 -6.16 10.20
CA LYS A 57 19.54 -7.41 10.21
C LYS A 57 19.55 -8.03 11.61
N PRO A 58 19.49 -9.37 11.75
CA PRO A 58 19.36 -10.36 10.68
C PRO A 58 17.90 -10.56 10.22
N ALA A 59 17.71 -10.76 8.91
CA ALA A 59 16.45 -11.23 8.32
C ALA A 59 16.74 -12.51 7.51
N GLN A 60 15.87 -13.50 7.64
CA GLN A 60 15.94 -14.79 6.96
C GLN A 60 14.53 -15.15 6.51
N LEU A 61 14.17 -14.67 5.33
CA LEU A 61 12.84 -14.86 4.75
C LEU A 61 12.92 -15.72 3.48
N LEU A 62 11.87 -16.48 3.20
CA LEU A 62 11.70 -17.20 1.96
C LEU A 62 10.39 -16.74 1.32
N VAL A 63 10.43 -16.36 0.04
CA VAL A 63 9.21 -16.15 -0.73
C VAL A 63 8.63 -17.50 -1.09
N THR A 64 7.42 -17.79 -0.62
CA THR A 64 6.79 -19.12 -0.75
C THR A 64 5.67 -19.16 -1.79
N ASP A 65 5.06 -18.03 -2.12
CA ASP A 65 4.03 -17.93 -3.14
C ASP A 65 3.98 -16.53 -3.78
N VAL A 66 3.47 -16.47 -5.01
CA VAL A 66 3.21 -15.23 -5.75
C VAL A 66 1.76 -15.24 -6.22
N ARG A 67 0.99 -14.24 -5.83
CA ARG A 67 -0.42 -14.11 -6.20
C ARG A 67 -0.68 -12.81 -6.93
N LEU A 68 -1.56 -12.88 -7.92
CA LEU A 68 -2.03 -11.72 -8.68
C LEU A 68 -3.55 -11.60 -8.53
N GLY A 69 -4.02 -10.41 -8.15
CA GLY A 69 -5.44 -10.08 -8.03
C GLY A 69 -5.80 -8.84 -8.84
N ILE A 70 -6.93 -8.90 -9.57
CA ILE A 70 -7.45 -7.79 -10.36
C ILE A 70 -8.61 -7.13 -9.62
N HIS A 71 -8.54 -5.81 -9.44
CA HIS A 71 -9.59 -4.98 -8.85
C HIS A 71 -10.01 -3.84 -9.80
N ASP A 72 -11.11 -3.15 -9.46
CA ASP A 72 -11.68 -2.10 -10.32
C ASP A 72 -10.69 -0.95 -10.61
N SER A 73 -9.91 -0.53 -9.61
CA SER A 73 -9.00 0.62 -9.70
C SER A 73 -7.51 0.29 -9.59
N PHE A 74 -7.15 -0.96 -9.26
CA PHE A 74 -5.77 -1.40 -9.11
C PHE A 74 -5.63 -2.90 -9.34
N GLU A 75 -4.40 -3.35 -9.54
CA GLU A 75 -4.03 -4.75 -9.51
C GLU A 75 -3.02 -4.96 -8.40
N ARG A 76 -3.11 -6.12 -7.74
CA ARG A 76 -2.34 -6.45 -6.55
C ARG A 76 -1.45 -7.65 -6.82
N VAL A 77 -0.16 -7.48 -6.64
CA VAL A 77 0.79 -8.59 -6.51
C VAL A 77 1.07 -8.83 -5.04
N VAL A 78 0.93 -10.06 -4.57
CA VAL A 78 1.26 -10.46 -3.20
C VAL A 78 2.38 -11.49 -3.25
N LEU A 79 3.46 -11.22 -2.51
CA LEU A 79 4.54 -12.16 -2.26
C LEU A 79 4.35 -12.68 -0.83
N ASP A 80 4.05 -13.97 -0.68
CA ASP A 80 3.91 -14.60 0.63
C ASP A 80 5.31 -14.95 1.16
N LEU A 81 5.53 -14.71 2.45
CA LEU A 81 6.84 -14.84 3.08
C LEU A 81 6.77 -15.73 4.32
N ASP A 82 7.69 -16.69 4.39
CA ASP A 82 7.96 -17.46 5.61
C ASP A 82 9.33 -17.09 6.19
N GLY A 83 9.53 -17.33 7.48
CA GLY A 83 10.78 -17.07 8.19
C GLY A 83 10.73 -15.88 9.15
N ASN A 84 11.90 -15.34 9.49
CA ASN A 84 12.06 -14.37 10.58
C ASN A 84 12.70 -13.05 10.10
N GLY A 85 12.34 -11.95 10.78
CA GLY A 85 12.82 -10.59 10.47
C GLY A 85 11.91 -9.84 9.49
N ASP A 86 12.24 -8.58 9.23
CA ASP A 86 11.44 -7.71 8.36
C ASP A 86 12.02 -7.71 6.94
N PRO A 87 11.19 -7.77 5.89
CA PRO A 87 11.68 -7.67 4.53
C PRO A 87 12.13 -6.24 4.22
N GLY A 88 13.17 -6.12 3.39
CA GLY A 88 13.50 -4.89 2.71
C GLY A 88 13.20 -5.00 1.22
N TRP A 89 13.28 -3.88 0.51
CA TRP A 89 13.08 -3.90 -0.94
C TRP A 89 13.82 -2.78 -1.65
N PHE A 90 14.05 -3.02 -2.94
CA PHE A 90 14.47 -2.05 -3.93
C PHE A 90 13.65 -2.29 -5.19
N ILE A 91 12.77 -1.35 -5.53
CA ILE A 91 11.79 -1.51 -6.59
C ILE A 91 11.83 -0.29 -7.48
N ASP A 92 12.08 -0.49 -8.77
CA ASP A 92 12.09 0.57 -9.78
C ASP A 92 11.71 0.03 -11.17
N TYR A 93 11.34 0.93 -12.06
CA TYR A 93 11.07 0.59 -13.46
C TYR A 93 12.35 0.29 -14.24
N THR A 94 12.27 -0.65 -15.17
CA THR A 94 13.34 -0.93 -16.14
C THR A 94 12.76 -1.37 -17.48
N ASP A 95 13.44 -0.96 -18.56
CA ASP A 95 13.18 -1.43 -19.92
C ASP A 95 14.11 -2.58 -20.32
N LYS A 96 15.05 -2.96 -19.42
CA LYS A 96 16.02 -4.04 -19.63
C LYS A 96 16.02 -4.95 -18.40
N PRO A 97 15.00 -5.80 -18.24
CA PRO A 97 14.94 -6.73 -17.13
C PRO A 97 16.05 -7.78 -17.27
N MET A 98 17.09 -7.68 -16.44
CA MET A 98 18.20 -8.62 -16.42
C MET A 98 18.19 -9.43 -15.13
N GLN A 99 18.35 -10.75 -15.28
CA GLN A 99 18.43 -11.67 -14.17
C GLN A 99 19.71 -11.42 -13.35
N GLN A 100 19.58 -11.39 -12.02
CA GLN A 100 20.72 -11.33 -11.11
C GLN A 100 21.61 -12.58 -11.20
N GLY A 101 22.91 -12.39 -10.98
CA GLY A 101 23.93 -13.45 -11.10
C GLY A 101 24.34 -13.72 -12.56
N SER A 102 23.40 -14.03 -13.45
CA SER A 102 23.70 -14.36 -14.86
C SER A 102 23.86 -13.14 -15.77
N GLY A 103 23.12 -12.06 -15.51
CA GLY A 103 23.01 -10.90 -16.40
C GLY A 103 22.21 -11.17 -17.68
N ALA A 104 21.54 -12.33 -17.79
CA ALA A 104 20.73 -12.67 -18.95
C ALA A 104 19.48 -11.78 -19.02
N LEU A 105 19.11 -11.37 -20.24
CA LEU A 105 17.85 -10.65 -20.46
C LEU A 105 16.67 -11.60 -20.22
N VAL A 106 15.72 -11.16 -19.40
CA VAL A 106 14.48 -11.88 -19.10
C VAL A 106 13.46 -11.56 -20.18
N GLN A 107 12.93 -12.58 -20.83
CA GLN A 107 11.86 -12.41 -21.82
C GLN A 107 10.55 -12.10 -21.12
N HIS A 108 9.79 -11.14 -21.65
CA HIS A 108 8.55 -10.71 -21.04
C HIS A 108 7.52 -10.17 -22.02
N ASP A 109 6.24 -10.25 -21.64
CA ASP A 109 5.09 -9.80 -22.41
C ASP A 109 4.55 -8.45 -21.89
N GLY A 110 5.42 -7.45 -21.74
CA GLY A 110 5.04 -6.12 -21.24
C GLY A 110 5.71 -5.01 -22.04
N ARG A 111 5.19 -3.79 -21.97
CA ARG A 111 5.85 -2.62 -22.56
C ARG A 111 6.88 -2.00 -21.62
N THR A 112 6.70 -2.19 -20.31
CA THR A 112 7.68 -1.85 -19.28
C THR A 112 7.64 -2.92 -18.19
N THR A 113 8.64 -2.93 -17.31
CA THR A 113 8.70 -3.85 -16.18
C THR A 113 9.03 -3.12 -14.90
N LEU A 114 8.39 -3.53 -13.81
CA LEU A 114 8.79 -3.17 -12.46
C LEU A 114 9.75 -4.25 -11.95
N ASN A 115 11.02 -3.91 -11.73
CA ASN A 115 12.04 -4.80 -11.19
C ASN A 115 11.93 -4.80 -9.67
N VAL A 116 11.37 -5.87 -9.12
CA VAL A 116 11.08 -6.03 -7.70
C VAL A 116 12.17 -6.86 -7.05
N ASN A 117 12.96 -6.25 -6.17
CA ASN A 117 14.01 -6.92 -5.42
C ASN A 117 13.64 -6.94 -3.95
N ILE A 118 13.53 -8.14 -3.35
CA ILE A 118 13.20 -8.33 -1.94
C ILE A 118 14.45 -8.73 -1.16
N ASP A 119 14.93 -7.82 -0.31
CA ASP A 119 16.12 -7.99 0.51
C ASP A 119 15.79 -8.75 1.81
N GLY A 120 16.79 -9.45 2.35
CA GLY A 120 16.64 -10.23 3.60
C GLY A 120 16.09 -11.64 3.36
N THR A 121 16.17 -12.10 2.12
CA THR A 121 15.73 -13.44 1.72
C THR A 121 16.91 -14.40 1.69
N VAL A 122 16.62 -15.69 1.84
CA VAL A 122 17.60 -16.79 1.87
C VAL A 122 17.18 -17.90 0.91
N TYR A 123 18.08 -18.83 0.63
CA TYR A 123 17.73 -20.04 -0.11
C TYR A 123 16.90 -20.98 0.76
N PRO A 124 16.00 -21.79 0.17
CA PRO A 124 15.14 -22.70 0.93
C PRO A 124 15.89 -23.64 1.88
N HIS A 125 17.03 -24.18 1.43
CA HIS A 125 17.85 -25.09 2.22
C HIS A 125 18.46 -24.44 3.49
N GLU A 126 18.62 -23.11 3.52
CA GLU A 126 19.08 -22.40 4.72
C GLU A 126 18.01 -22.39 5.83
N LEU A 127 16.74 -22.56 5.46
CA LEU A 127 15.61 -22.70 6.38
C LEU A 127 15.17 -24.16 6.59
N ASN A 128 15.87 -25.14 5.99
CA ASN A 128 15.44 -26.54 5.92
C ASN A 128 14.04 -26.71 5.29
N MET A 129 13.74 -25.89 4.27
CA MET A 129 12.50 -25.96 3.48
C MET A 129 12.80 -26.50 2.08
N GLU A 130 11.81 -27.14 1.47
CA GLU A 130 11.85 -27.52 0.06
C GLU A 130 11.80 -26.27 -0.83
N ASP A 131 12.29 -26.38 -2.07
CA ASP A 131 12.11 -25.32 -3.06
C ASP A 131 10.61 -25.03 -3.26
N PRO A 132 10.15 -23.77 -3.10
CA PRO A 132 8.77 -23.40 -3.40
C PRO A 132 8.38 -23.56 -4.87
N GLU A 133 9.34 -23.81 -5.77
CA GLU A 133 9.12 -23.98 -7.21
C GLU A 133 8.35 -22.80 -7.83
N LEU A 134 8.72 -21.57 -7.46
CA LEU A 134 8.02 -20.37 -7.93
C LEU A 134 8.05 -20.27 -9.47
N HIS A 135 6.86 -20.33 -10.08
CA HIS A 135 6.67 -20.20 -11.51
C HIS A 135 6.23 -18.79 -11.92
N THR A 136 6.31 -18.48 -13.22
CA THR A 136 5.70 -17.27 -13.77
C THR A 136 4.19 -17.32 -13.58
N VAL A 137 3.63 -16.25 -13.01
CA VAL A 137 2.19 -16.06 -12.83
C VAL A 137 1.67 -15.18 -13.97
N SER A 138 1.02 -15.79 -14.96
CA SER A 138 0.37 -15.06 -16.05
C SER A 138 -0.99 -14.51 -15.62
N SER A 139 -1.31 -13.31 -16.08
CA SER A 139 -2.63 -12.72 -15.87
C SER A 139 -3.65 -13.23 -16.88
N GLN A 140 -4.93 -13.28 -16.47
CA GLN A 140 -6.06 -13.60 -17.35
C GLN A 140 -6.77 -12.35 -17.89
N GLY A 141 -6.15 -11.17 -17.76
CA GLY A 141 -6.67 -9.88 -18.20
C GLY A 141 -6.02 -8.73 -17.42
N GLY A 142 -6.49 -7.50 -17.63
CA GLY A 142 -5.95 -6.35 -16.90
C GLY A 142 -4.69 -5.77 -17.52
N PHE A 143 -3.95 -4.98 -16.74
CA PHE A 143 -2.76 -4.24 -17.19
C PHE A 143 -1.43 -4.84 -16.73
N ILE A 144 -1.43 -5.76 -15.77
CA ILE A 144 -0.30 -6.67 -15.52
C ILE A 144 -0.47 -7.88 -16.44
N SER A 145 0.53 -8.16 -17.28
CA SER A 145 0.51 -9.34 -18.15
C SER A 145 1.03 -10.58 -17.45
N GLN A 146 2.09 -10.45 -16.66
CA GLN A 146 2.68 -11.54 -15.90
C GLN A 146 3.63 -11.06 -14.79
N VAL A 147 3.85 -11.91 -13.80
CA VAL A 147 4.88 -11.77 -12.76
C VAL A 147 5.88 -12.91 -12.91
N ILE A 148 7.14 -12.58 -13.15
CA ILE A 148 8.22 -13.56 -13.39
C ILE A 148 9.12 -13.60 -12.16
N SER A 149 9.33 -14.78 -11.56
CA SER A 149 10.39 -14.99 -10.58
C SER A 149 11.71 -15.33 -11.29
N THR A 150 12.81 -14.71 -10.90
CA THR A 150 14.16 -15.08 -11.35
C THR A 150 15.01 -15.71 -10.25
N GLY A 151 14.35 -16.08 -9.14
CA GLY A 151 14.96 -16.76 -8.01
C GLY A 151 15.64 -15.84 -7.02
N THR A 152 16.35 -16.46 -6.08
CA THR A 152 17.14 -15.78 -5.05
C THR A 152 18.62 -15.79 -5.43
N TYR A 153 19.29 -14.64 -5.28
CA TYR A 153 20.73 -14.51 -5.46
C TYR A 153 21.29 -13.50 -4.43
N GLU A 154 22.38 -13.86 -3.76
CA GLU A 154 23.08 -12.99 -2.79
C GLU A 154 22.16 -12.32 -1.73
N GLY A 155 21.20 -13.07 -1.20
CA GLY A 155 20.32 -12.61 -0.12
C GLY A 155 19.11 -11.78 -0.59
N ARG A 156 18.76 -11.92 -1.87
CA ARG A 156 17.70 -11.17 -2.53
C ARG A 156 16.91 -12.04 -3.50
N SER A 157 15.58 -12.03 -3.38
CA SER A 157 14.67 -12.62 -4.36
C SER A 157 14.25 -11.57 -5.37
N GLN A 158 14.37 -11.88 -6.65
CA GLN A 158 14.06 -10.95 -7.74
C GLN A 158 12.82 -11.40 -8.51
N PHE A 159 11.95 -10.43 -8.78
CA PHE A 159 10.75 -10.58 -9.59
C PHE A 159 10.63 -9.46 -10.61
N PHE A 160 9.97 -9.74 -11.73
CA PHE A 160 9.58 -8.73 -12.72
C PHE A 160 8.06 -8.72 -12.87
N ILE A 161 7.44 -7.58 -12.57
CA ILE A 161 6.02 -7.36 -12.86
C ILE A 161 5.93 -6.67 -14.22
N CYS A 162 5.32 -7.34 -15.19
CA CYS A 162 5.26 -6.90 -16.57
C CYS A 162 3.98 -6.09 -16.81
N LEU A 163 4.13 -4.87 -17.29
CA LEU A 163 3.06 -3.87 -17.37
C LEU A 163 2.88 -3.36 -18.80
N ASP A 164 1.65 -2.95 -19.12
CA ASP A 164 1.31 -2.29 -20.38
C ASP A 164 1.86 -0.85 -20.48
N GLU A 165 2.02 -0.15 -19.37
CA GLU A 165 2.63 1.17 -19.25
C GLU A 165 3.14 1.43 -17.83
N THR A 166 3.88 2.52 -17.63
CA THR A 166 4.34 2.95 -16.30
C THR A 166 3.15 3.45 -15.48
N ARG A 167 2.93 2.85 -14.31
CA ARG A 167 1.78 3.13 -13.44
C ARG A 167 2.20 3.51 -12.01
N PRO A 168 1.42 4.34 -11.31
CA PRO A 168 1.68 4.57 -9.89
C PRO A 168 1.55 3.26 -9.09
N TYR A 169 2.48 3.00 -8.19
CA TYR A 169 2.44 1.82 -7.34
C TYR A 169 2.73 2.17 -5.88
N SER A 170 2.38 1.27 -4.98
CA SER A 170 2.70 1.28 -3.55
C SER A 170 3.25 -0.09 -3.13
N VAL A 171 3.93 -0.13 -1.98
CA VAL A 171 4.49 -1.35 -1.40
C VAL A 171 4.17 -1.30 0.08
N GLN A 172 3.57 -2.36 0.61
CA GLN A 172 3.19 -2.48 2.01
C GLN A 172 3.53 -3.88 2.52
N VAL A 173 3.82 -3.97 3.83
CA VAL A 173 3.98 -5.25 4.51
C VAL A 173 2.71 -5.53 5.31
N LEU A 174 2.18 -6.74 5.18
CA LEU A 174 1.15 -7.26 6.07
C LEU A 174 1.77 -8.36 6.93
N GLU A 175 1.33 -8.45 8.18
CA GLU A 175 1.72 -9.51 9.10
C GLU A 175 0.59 -10.55 9.23
N ASP A 176 0.92 -11.72 9.79
CA ASP A 176 -0.02 -12.78 10.17
C ASP A 176 -1.03 -13.23 9.08
N PRO A 177 -0.59 -13.84 7.95
CA PRO A 177 0.79 -14.20 7.59
C PRO A 177 1.57 -13.05 6.94
N LYS A 178 2.91 -13.14 7.01
CA LYS A 178 3.82 -12.12 6.49
C LYS A 178 3.77 -12.07 4.96
N ARG A 179 3.52 -10.89 4.42
CA ARG A 179 3.35 -10.66 2.98
C ARG A 179 3.90 -9.31 2.57
N ILE A 180 4.51 -9.25 1.39
CA ILE A 180 4.70 -8.00 0.68
C ILE A 180 3.55 -7.84 -0.30
N VAL A 181 2.86 -6.70 -0.21
CA VAL A 181 1.75 -6.34 -1.09
C VAL A 181 2.19 -5.17 -1.95
N ILE A 182 2.10 -5.35 -3.26
CA ILE A 182 2.41 -4.33 -4.26
C ILE A 182 1.11 -4.02 -5.00
N ASP A 183 0.55 -2.84 -4.76
CA ASP A 183 -0.62 -2.37 -5.48
C ASP A 183 -0.18 -1.42 -6.59
N ILE A 184 -0.71 -1.64 -7.79
CA ILE A 184 -0.43 -0.85 -8.99
C ILE A 184 -1.76 -0.28 -9.47
N LEU A 185 -1.84 1.05 -9.58
CA LEU A 185 -3.07 1.74 -9.98
C LEU A 185 -3.30 1.68 -11.48
N ARG A 186 -4.59 1.63 -11.84
CA ARG A 186 -5.05 1.85 -13.21
C ARG A 186 -4.77 3.27 -13.71
#